data_AF-A0AAE3H8P6-F1
#
_entry.id   AF-A0AAE3H8P6-F1
#
_cell.length_a   1.000
_cell.length_b   1.000
_cell.length_c   1.000
_cell.angle_alpha   90.00
_cell.angle_beta   90.00
_cell.angle_gamma   90.00
#
_symmetry.space_group_name_H-M   'P 1'
#
loop_
_entity.id
_entity.type
_entity.pdbx_description
1 polymer ?
#
loop_
_entity_poly.entity_id
_entity_poly.type
_entity_poly.pdbx_seq_one_letter_code
_entity_poly.pdbx_strand_id
1 'polypeptide(L)'
;MKSPDNASLIAPCGMNCNICVAYLREKNKCPGCRGPDDNKPVTRWKCKIKTCDVFQKEGPQFCFKCAVFPCKKLKALDKRYRTKYHMRMIENLEYIRDCGIMPFLENEKSKWTCSGCGGTVCVHKGYCYSCGERKVF
;
A
#
# COMPACT_ATOMS: atom_id res chain seq x y z
N MET A 1 15.75 -0.22 18.30
CA MET A 1 15.13 0.97 17.70
C MET A 1 14.18 0.51 16.59
N LYS A 2 12.88 0.44 16.85
CA LYS A 2 11.85 0.09 15.86
C LYS A 2 11.08 1.36 15.55
N SER A 3 11.37 2.01 14.42
CA SER A 3 10.94 3.38 14.15
C SER A 3 9.41 3.53 14.06
N PRO A 4 8.84 4.60 14.65
CA PRO A 4 7.53 5.17 14.28
C PRO A 4 7.70 5.83 12.89
N ASP A 5 6.89 5.71 11.84
CA ASP A 5 5.45 5.49 11.72
C ASP A 5 5.15 4.71 10.42
N ASN A 6 4.66 3.47 10.54
CA ASN A 6 4.17 2.68 9.40
C ASN A 6 3.00 3.37 8.64
N ALA A 7 2.32 4.32 9.28
CA ALA A 7 1.21 5.08 8.71
C ALA A 7 1.60 5.86 7.44
N SER A 8 2.81 6.43 7.41
CA SER A 8 3.33 7.18 6.26
C SER A 8 3.48 6.33 4.99
N LEU A 9 3.59 5.01 5.15
CA LEU A 9 3.69 4.06 4.05
C LEU A 9 2.32 3.61 3.52
N ILE A 10 1.21 3.99 4.17
CA ILE A 10 -0.12 3.68 3.66
C ILE A 10 -0.50 4.73 2.61
N ALA A 11 -0.52 4.31 1.35
CA ALA A 11 -0.82 5.18 0.23
C ALA A 11 -2.26 5.72 0.28
N PRO A 12 -2.54 6.87 -0.37
CA PRO A 12 -3.89 7.43 -0.44
C PRO A 12 -4.96 6.45 -0.97
N CYS A 13 -4.57 5.45 -1.76
CA CYS A 13 -5.45 4.42 -2.30
C CYS A 13 -5.67 3.20 -1.38
N GLY A 14 -5.12 3.18 -0.16
CA GLY A 14 -5.23 2.04 0.76
C GLY A 14 -4.16 0.97 0.59
N MET A 15 -3.17 1.19 -0.28
CA MET A 15 -2.03 0.29 -0.44
C MET A 15 -1.05 0.46 0.71
N ASN A 16 -0.71 -0.61 1.42
CA ASN A 16 0.46 -0.64 2.28
C ASN A 16 1.73 -0.73 1.43
N CYS A 17 2.52 0.34 1.36
CA CYS A 17 3.73 0.34 0.54
C CYS A 17 4.81 -0.58 1.11
N ASN A 18 4.78 -0.91 2.41
CA ASN A 18 5.80 -1.74 3.05
C ASN A 18 5.89 -3.15 2.46
N ILE A 19 4.81 -3.65 1.86
CA ILE A 19 4.73 -4.98 1.22
C ILE A 19 4.89 -4.91 -0.30
N CYS A 20 5.14 -3.72 -0.85
CA CYS A 20 5.32 -3.50 -2.29
C CYS A 20 6.69 -3.97 -2.76
N VAL A 21 6.76 -4.61 -3.94
CA VAL A 21 8.02 -5.07 -4.56
C VAL A 21 9.03 -3.93 -4.74
N ALA A 22 8.56 -2.74 -5.10
CA ALA A 22 9.41 -1.58 -5.32
C ALA A 22 9.92 -0.97 -4.00
N TYR A 23 9.20 -1.18 -2.90
CA TYR A 23 9.66 -0.79 -1.57
C TYR A 23 10.60 -1.86 -0.99
N LEU A 24 10.37 -3.14 -1.24
CA LEU A 24 11.16 -4.22 -0.63
C LEU A 24 12.50 -4.50 -1.32
N ARG A 25 12.70 -4.05 -2.58
CA ARG A 25 13.97 -4.22 -3.30
C ARG A 25 15.13 -3.45 -2.64
N GLU A 26 16.34 -3.99 -2.78
CA GLU A 26 17.56 -3.38 -2.24
C GLU A 26 18.02 -2.16 -3.04
N LYS A 27 18.10 -2.30 -4.37
CA LYS A 27 18.58 -1.23 -5.26
C LYS A 27 17.43 -0.34 -5.72
N ASN A 28 17.68 0.97 -5.77
CA ASN A 28 16.71 2.00 -6.19
C ASN A 28 15.39 1.91 -5.40
N LYS A 29 15.47 1.71 -4.09
CA LYS A 29 14.30 1.50 -3.24
C LYS A 29 13.30 2.65 -3.38
N CYS A 30 12.04 2.31 -3.64
CA CYS A 30 10.95 3.29 -3.67
C CYS A 30 10.65 3.71 -2.22
N PRO A 31 10.62 5.02 -1.87
CA PRO A 31 10.37 5.48 -0.50
C PRO A 31 8.89 5.36 -0.07
N GLY A 32 8.02 4.77 -0.90
CA GLY A 32 6.57 4.70 -0.65
C GLY A 32 5.82 5.89 -1.26
N CYS A 33 4.50 5.74 -1.44
CA CYS A 33 3.71 6.67 -2.24
C CYS A 33 3.78 8.14 -1.72
N ARG A 34 3.78 8.29 -0.39
CA ARG A 34 3.82 9.59 0.31
C ARG A 34 5.23 10.16 0.51
N GLY A 35 6.30 9.40 0.21
CA GLY A 35 7.68 9.90 0.29
C GLY A 35 8.07 10.80 -0.89
N PRO A 36 9.33 11.25 -0.97
CA PRO A 36 9.89 11.97 -2.12
C PRO A 36 9.76 11.18 -3.42
N ASP A 37 9.79 11.86 -4.57
CA ASP A 37 9.71 11.19 -5.87
C ASP A 37 11.04 10.61 -6.37
N ASP A 38 12.15 10.94 -5.69
CA ASP A 38 13.45 10.35 -5.92
C ASP A 38 13.37 8.81 -5.80
N ASN A 39 13.99 8.11 -6.75
CA ASN A 39 13.99 6.64 -6.83
C ASN A 39 12.62 5.96 -7.02
N LYS A 40 11.52 6.72 -7.17
CA LYS A 40 10.23 6.13 -7.55
C LYS A 40 10.23 5.71 -9.02
N PRO A 41 9.72 4.52 -9.34
CA PRO A 41 9.43 4.18 -10.72
C PRO A 41 8.49 5.21 -11.36
N VAL A 42 8.71 5.53 -12.66
CA VAL A 42 7.88 6.50 -13.41
C VAL A 42 6.38 6.20 -13.29
N THR A 43 6.02 4.92 -13.26
CA THR A 43 4.64 4.44 -13.06
C THR A 43 4.00 4.85 -11.72
N ARG A 44 4.80 5.12 -10.69
CA ARG A 44 4.35 5.53 -9.35
C ARG A 44 4.33 7.05 -9.23
N TRP A 45 5.30 7.72 -9.84
CA TRP A 45 5.28 9.18 -10.00
C TRP A 45 4.04 9.65 -10.77
N LYS A 46 3.76 9.07 -11.95
CA LYS A 46 2.60 9.43 -12.81
C LYS A 46 1.29 8.76 -12.39
N CYS A 47 1.21 8.21 -11.18
CA CYS A 47 0.03 7.47 -10.72
C CYS A 47 -1.21 8.36 -10.70
N LYS A 48 -2.26 7.99 -11.45
CA LYS A 48 -3.49 8.78 -11.59
C LYS A 48 -4.31 8.94 -10.30
N ILE A 49 -4.04 8.15 -9.26
CA ILE A 49 -4.59 8.38 -7.92
C ILE A 49 -3.76 9.43 -7.18
N LYS A 50 -2.42 9.31 -7.21
CA LYS A 50 -1.49 10.25 -6.54
C LYS A 50 -1.60 11.66 -7.13
N THR A 51 -1.71 11.76 -8.45
CA THR A 51 -1.82 13.02 -9.19
C THR A 51 -3.28 13.44 -9.40
N CYS A 52 -4.22 12.93 -8.61
CA CYS A 52 -5.62 13.34 -8.72
C CYS A 52 -5.78 14.75 -8.13
N ASP A 53 -6.52 15.61 -8.83
CA ASP A 53 -6.62 17.04 -8.50
C ASP A 53 -7.14 17.30 -7.08
N VAL A 54 -8.08 16.48 -6.59
CA VAL A 54 -8.58 16.55 -5.21
C VAL A 54 -7.44 16.39 -4.20
N PHE A 55 -6.54 15.43 -4.40
CA PHE A 55 -5.37 15.25 -3.51
C PHE A 55 -4.35 16.38 -3.61
N GLN A 56 -4.22 16.98 -4.79
CA GLN A 56 -3.27 18.08 -4.99
C GLN A 56 -3.76 19.38 -4.31
N LYS A 57 -5.08 19.58 -4.25
CA LYS A 57 -5.69 20.78 -3.65
C LYS A 57 -5.82 20.69 -2.13
N GLU A 58 -6.24 19.55 -1.61
CA GLU A 58 -6.60 19.40 -0.18
C GLU A 58 -5.48 18.78 0.67
N GLY A 59 -4.34 18.47 0.07
CA GLY A 59 -3.22 17.80 0.73
C GLY A 59 -3.40 16.28 0.84
N PRO A 60 -2.44 15.57 1.45
CA PRO A 60 -2.34 14.13 1.35
C PRO A 60 -3.35 13.40 2.27
N GLN A 61 -4.60 13.30 1.81
CA GLN A 61 -5.67 12.53 2.47
C GLN A 61 -5.70 11.05 2.04
N PHE A 62 -6.76 10.33 2.40
CA PHE A 62 -7.13 9.03 1.82
C PHE A 62 -8.29 9.19 0.83
N CYS A 63 -8.39 8.28 -0.14
CA CYS A 63 -9.45 8.36 -1.16
C CYS A 63 -10.86 8.30 -0.57
N PHE A 64 -11.04 7.72 0.62
CA PHE A 64 -12.35 7.65 1.28
C PHE A 64 -12.89 9.02 1.71
N LYS A 65 -12.05 10.07 1.73
CA LYS A 65 -12.49 11.45 2.00
C LYS A 65 -13.15 12.12 0.79
N CYS A 66 -12.95 11.59 -0.43
CA CYS A 66 -13.59 12.15 -1.62
C CYS A 66 -15.11 11.89 -1.59
N ALA A 67 -15.91 12.90 -1.94
CA ALA A 67 -17.38 12.79 -2.04
C ALA A 67 -17.85 11.71 -3.03
N VAL A 68 -17.03 11.38 -4.05
CA VAL A 68 -17.33 10.36 -5.07
C VAL A 68 -16.67 9.01 -4.79
N PHE A 69 -16.28 8.74 -3.55
CA PHE A 69 -15.67 7.46 -3.17
C PHE A 69 -16.70 6.31 -3.21
N PRO A 70 -16.36 5.13 -3.74
CA PRO A 70 -15.16 4.83 -4.53
C PRO A 70 -15.32 5.25 -6.00
N CYS A 71 -14.38 6.07 -6.49
CA CYS A 71 -14.45 6.60 -7.85
C CYS A 71 -14.00 5.57 -8.91
N LYS A 72 -14.29 5.83 -10.20
CA LYS A 72 -13.96 4.93 -11.32
C LYS A 72 -12.47 4.52 -11.37
N LYS A 73 -11.55 5.46 -11.12
CA LYS A 73 -10.09 5.20 -11.10
C LYS A 73 -9.70 4.22 -9.99
N LEU A 74 -10.27 4.39 -8.79
CA LEU A 74 -10.00 3.53 -7.65
C LEU A 74 -10.63 2.14 -7.85
N LYS A 75 -11.87 2.05 -8.34
CA LYS A 75 -12.52 0.77 -8.68
C LYS A 75 -11.70 -0.06 -9.68
N ALA A 76 -11.12 0.59 -10.69
CA ALA A 76 -10.25 -0.09 -11.65
C ALA A 76 -8.93 -0.59 -11.02
N LEU A 77 -8.35 0.20 -10.11
CA LEU A 77 -7.16 -0.20 -9.34
C LEU A 77 -7.48 -1.39 -8.44
N ASP A 78 -8.58 -1.32 -7.68
CA ASP A 78 -9.05 -2.36 -6.78
C ASP A 78 -9.30 -3.68 -7.52
N LYS A 79 -10.04 -3.64 -8.65
CA LYS A 79 -10.29 -4.83 -9.48
C LYS A 79 -8.98 -5.52 -9.86
N ARG A 80 -7.95 -4.77 -10.28
CA ARG A 80 -6.65 -5.33 -10.64
C ARG A 80 -5.93 -5.97 -9.45
N TYR A 81 -5.94 -5.31 -8.29
CA TYR A 81 -5.26 -5.83 -7.10
C TYR A 81 -5.96 -7.04 -6.51
N ARG A 82 -7.30 -7.07 -6.54
CA ARG A 82 -8.08 -8.21 -6.07
C ARG A 82 -7.83 -9.45 -6.93
N THR A 83 -7.82 -9.29 -8.26
CA THR A 83 -7.68 -10.44 -9.17
C THR A 83 -6.24 -10.93 -9.32
N LYS A 84 -5.24 -10.09 -9.06
CA LYS A 84 -3.81 -10.47 -9.25
C LYS A 84 -3.04 -10.68 -7.96
N TYR A 85 -3.43 -10.03 -6.86
CA TYR A 85 -2.58 -9.88 -5.67
C TYR A 85 -3.32 -10.12 -4.35
N HIS A 86 -4.54 -10.65 -4.39
CA HIS A 86 -5.33 -10.99 -3.19
C HIS A 86 -5.48 -9.83 -2.18
N MET A 87 -5.51 -8.60 -2.70
CA MET A 87 -5.61 -7.37 -1.91
C MET A 87 -6.77 -6.52 -2.41
N ARG A 88 -7.55 -5.97 -1.47
CA ARG A 88 -8.73 -5.15 -1.75
C ARG A 88 -8.46 -3.74 -1.24
N MET A 89 -8.24 -2.83 -2.16
CA MET A 89 -7.88 -1.43 -1.89
C MET A 89 -9.05 -0.67 -1.26
N ILE A 90 -10.26 -0.91 -1.77
CA ILE A 90 -11.47 -0.25 -1.28
C ILE A 90 -11.76 -0.71 0.15
N GLU A 91 -11.67 -2.01 0.41
CA GLU A 91 -11.87 -2.58 1.75
C GLU A 91 -10.83 -2.07 2.74
N ASN A 92 -9.55 -1.98 2.34
CA ASN A 92 -8.52 -1.35 3.17
C ASN A 92 -8.89 0.10 3.54
N LEU A 93 -9.42 0.87 2.58
CA LEU A 93 -9.82 2.26 2.82
C LEU A 93 -11.07 2.37 3.70
N GLU A 94 -12.05 1.48 3.53
CA GLU A 94 -13.23 1.38 4.39
C GLU A 94 -12.82 1.04 5.82
N TYR A 95 -11.93 0.06 6.00
CA TYR A 95 -11.41 -0.29 7.31
C TYR A 95 -10.65 0.87 7.97
N ILE A 96 -9.79 1.59 7.22
CA ILE A 96 -9.09 2.77 7.77
C ILE A 96 -10.09 3.88 8.16
N ARG A 97 -11.17 4.06 7.39
CA ARG A 97 -12.23 5.04 7.68
C ARG A 97 -12.97 4.68 8.97
N ASP A 98 -13.35 3.41 9.12
CA ASP A 98 -14.27 2.96 10.17
C ASP A 98 -13.55 2.62 11.48
N CYS A 99 -12.34 2.04 11.38
CA CYS A 99 -11.58 1.54 12.52
C CYS A 99 -10.29 2.35 12.80
N GLY A 100 -9.89 3.24 11.88
CA GLY A 100 -8.65 3.99 11.99
C GLY A 100 -7.42 3.25 11.45
N ILE A 101 -6.32 4.00 11.32
CA ILE A 101 -5.09 3.50 10.68
C ILE A 101 -4.28 2.54 11.55
N MET A 102 -4.34 2.68 12.88
CA MET A 102 -3.54 1.85 13.79
C MET A 102 -4.02 0.39 13.78
N PRO A 103 -5.32 0.08 13.96
CA PRO A 103 -5.81 -1.29 13.83
C PRO A 103 -5.57 -1.88 12.43
N PHE A 104 -5.62 -1.04 11.38
CA PHE A 104 -5.32 -1.48 10.02
C PHE A 104 -3.88 -1.97 9.90
N LEU A 105 -2.93 -1.23 10.48
CA LEU A 105 -1.51 -1.57 10.46
C LEU A 105 -1.20 -2.86 11.24
N GLU A 106 -1.89 -3.09 12.35
CA GLU A 106 -1.77 -4.33 13.12
C GLU A 106 -2.24 -5.55 12.31
N ASN A 107 -3.41 -5.43 11.66
CA ASN A 107 -3.94 -6.46 10.77
C ASN A 107 -3.01 -6.72 9.58
N GLU A 108 -2.52 -5.67 8.93
CA GLU A 108 -1.57 -5.79 7.82
C GLU A 108 -0.26 -6.45 8.26
N LYS A 109 0.26 -6.10 9.44
CA LYS A 109 1.46 -6.73 9.98
C LYS A 109 1.24 -8.24 10.18
N SER A 110 0.15 -8.62 10.84
CA SER A 110 -0.21 -10.03 11.01
C SER A 110 -0.33 -10.77 9.67
N LYS A 111 -1.03 -10.17 8.71
CA LYS A 111 -1.27 -10.75 7.39
C LYS A 111 0.00 -10.94 6.55
N TRP A 112 0.95 -10.01 6.63
CA TRP A 112 2.10 -9.96 5.72
C TRP A 112 3.44 -10.31 6.37
N THR A 113 3.45 -10.71 7.64
CA THR A 113 4.62 -11.33 8.27
C THR A 113 4.77 -12.79 7.85
N CYS A 114 5.99 -13.19 7.50
CA CYS A 114 6.36 -14.56 7.18
C CYS A 114 6.40 -15.40 8.45
N SER A 115 5.76 -16.57 8.42
CA SER A 115 5.71 -17.52 9.54
C SER A 115 7.06 -18.18 9.84
N GLY A 116 7.88 -18.44 8.82
CA GLY A 116 9.17 -19.11 9.01
C GLY A 116 10.25 -18.22 9.62
N CYS A 117 10.36 -16.95 9.17
CA CYS A 117 11.48 -16.08 9.58
C CYS A 117 11.07 -14.71 10.15
N GLY A 118 9.77 -14.40 10.23
CA GLY A 118 9.28 -13.09 10.70
C GLY A 118 9.50 -11.93 9.73
N GLY A 119 10.06 -12.17 8.54
CA GLY A 119 10.28 -11.16 7.51
C GLY A 119 8.99 -10.73 6.79
N THR A 120 9.09 -9.82 5.82
CA THR A 120 7.93 -9.30 5.09
C THR A 120 7.64 -10.12 3.83
N VAL A 121 6.39 -10.57 3.68
CA VAL A 121 5.87 -11.18 2.46
C VAL A 121 5.49 -10.09 1.45
N CYS A 122 6.00 -10.19 0.23
CA CYS A 122 5.68 -9.26 -0.84
C CYS A 122 4.33 -9.58 -1.49
N VAL A 123 3.42 -8.60 -1.52
CA VAL A 123 2.08 -8.77 -2.12
C VAL A 123 2.09 -9.07 -3.63
N HIS A 124 3.11 -8.60 -4.35
CA HIS A 124 3.19 -8.77 -5.81
C HIS A 124 3.82 -10.10 -6.23
N LYS A 125 4.55 -10.74 -5.33
CA LYS A 125 5.34 -11.94 -5.62
C LYS A 125 4.90 -13.17 -4.82
N GLY A 126 4.21 -12.97 -3.70
CA GLY A 126 3.72 -14.04 -2.84
C GLY A 126 4.81 -14.76 -2.06
N TYR A 127 6.03 -14.21 -1.95
CA TYR A 127 7.12 -14.78 -1.15
C TYR A 127 7.71 -13.77 -0.16
N CYS A 128 8.33 -14.29 0.90
CA CYS A 128 9.09 -13.52 1.87
C CYS A 128 10.38 -12.99 1.26
N TYR A 129 10.62 -11.68 1.36
CA TYR A 129 11.86 -11.07 0.85
C TYR A 129 13.11 -11.40 1.67
N SER A 130 12.95 -11.98 2.87
CA SER A 130 14.05 -12.35 3.75
C SER A 130 14.50 -13.81 3.55
N CYS A 131 13.57 -14.76 3.41
CA CYS A 131 13.90 -16.19 3.31
C CYS A 131 13.40 -16.89 2.04
N GLY A 132 12.64 -16.20 1.18
CA GLY A 132 12.09 -16.78 -0.06
C GLY A 132 10.88 -17.70 0.11
N GLU A 133 10.43 -17.96 1.34
CA GLU A 133 9.26 -18.81 1.61
C GLU A 133 7.99 -18.22 0.97
N ARG A 134 7.20 -19.07 0.30
CA ARG A 134 5.94 -18.66 -0.34
C ARG A 134 4.80 -18.62 0.67
N LYS A 135 4.02 -17.53 0.62
CA LYS A 135 2.76 -17.40 1.36
C LYS A 135 1.66 -18.17 0.62
N VAL A 136 0.95 -19.01 1.36
CA VAL A 136 -0.32 -19.61 0.90
C VAL A 136 -1.42 -18.58 1.13
N PHE A 137 -2.21 -18.29 0.08
CA PHE A 137 -3.26 -17.28 0.06
C PHE A 137 -4.66 -17.88 0.21
#